data_AF-A0A6B0YPH0-F1
#
_entry.id   AF-A0A6B0YPH0-F1
#
_cell.length_a   1.000
_cell.length_b   1.000
_cell.length_c   1.000
_cell.angle_alpha   90.00
_cell.angle_beta   90.00
_cell.angle_gamma   90.00
#
_symmetry.space_group_name_H-M   'P 1'
#
loop_
_entity.id
_entity.type
_entity.pdbx_description
1 polymer ?
#
loop_
_entity_poly.entity_id
_entity_poly.type
_entity_poly.pdbx_seq_one_letter_code
_entity_poly.pdbx_strand_id
1 'polypeptide(L)'
;MTSEVEPKRKGRRRVKAHLIEATPGAGGWGHWVLSAPAICFLGWLWLDLFGILSPIQSRPVELLLGALAYVVLVLLPFGYGAHRIVTSFPGLFQQAGWTVMPLEPVKPEEQHIVKYVCSTKERAVTDGRRILLRTAQGWVYLEIGAILVSAVAMVPLFFSAVEFGFGR
;
A
#
# COMPACT_ATOMS: atom_id res chain seq x y z
N MET A 1 41.48 -38.32 -1.44
CA MET A 1 40.20 -38.07 -2.14
C MET A 1 39.51 -36.93 -1.42
N THR A 2 39.63 -35.75 -2.02
CA THR A 2 39.05 -34.48 -1.59
C THR A 2 37.54 -34.58 -1.62
N SER A 3 36.91 -34.52 -0.44
CA SER A 3 35.48 -34.25 -0.33
C SER A 3 35.25 -32.82 -0.82
N GLU A 4 34.79 -32.68 -2.07
CA GLU A 4 34.24 -31.44 -2.57
C GLU A 4 33.05 -31.05 -1.69
N VAL A 5 33.31 -30.13 -0.76
CA VAL A 5 32.25 -29.44 -0.03
C VAL A 5 31.56 -28.57 -1.06
N GLU A 6 30.42 -29.04 -1.57
CA GLU A 6 29.46 -28.25 -2.32
C GLU A 6 29.34 -26.86 -1.65
N PRO A 7 29.52 -25.75 -2.39
CA PRO A 7 29.28 -24.44 -1.83
C PRO A 7 27.80 -24.36 -1.52
N LYS A 8 27.43 -24.59 -0.25
CA LYS A 8 26.10 -24.38 0.31
C LYS A 8 25.67 -23.01 -0.18
N ARG A 9 24.78 -22.95 -1.19
CA ARG A 9 24.24 -21.69 -1.74
C ARG A 9 23.96 -20.81 -0.54
N LYS A 10 24.68 -19.68 -0.38
CA LYS A 10 24.51 -18.74 0.73
C LYS A 10 23.11 -18.14 0.64
N GLY A 11 22.09 -18.94 0.95
CA GLY A 11 20.73 -18.48 1.14
C GLY A 11 20.77 -17.55 2.33
N ARG A 12 20.16 -16.37 2.18
CA ARG A 12 19.99 -15.43 3.29
C ARG A 12 19.53 -16.18 4.54
N ARG A 13 20.28 -16.04 5.64
CA ARG A 13 19.95 -16.62 6.95
C ARG A 13 18.48 -16.30 7.23
N ARG A 14 17.69 -17.33 7.56
CA ARG A 14 16.28 -17.16 7.90
C ARG A 14 16.16 -17.03 9.41
N VAL A 15 15.59 -15.93 9.88
CA VAL A 15 15.38 -15.69 11.32
C VAL A 15 13.89 -15.57 11.57
N LYS A 16 13.38 -16.32 12.56
CA LYS A 16 11.98 -16.21 12.97
C LYS A 16 11.77 -14.86 13.66
N ALA A 17 10.66 -14.21 13.34
CA ALA A 17 10.29 -12.93 13.94
C ALA A 17 8.80 -12.88 14.28
N HIS A 18 8.50 -12.21 15.38
CA HIS A 18 7.17 -11.72 15.68
C HIS A 18 6.93 -10.42 14.92
N LEU A 19 5.77 -10.33 14.28
CA LEU A 19 5.35 -9.13 13.58
C LEU A 19 4.29 -8.43 14.41
N ILE A 20 4.59 -7.22 14.87
CA ILE A 20 3.65 -6.36 15.58
C ILE A 20 3.23 -5.25 14.64
N GLU A 21 1.94 -4.94 14.57
CA GLU A 21 1.44 -3.89 13.67
C GLU A 21 2.15 -2.55 13.95
N ALA A 22 2.82 -2.01 12.92
CA ALA A 22 3.58 -0.78 13.04
C ALA A 22 2.63 0.42 13.19
N THR A 23 2.96 1.33 14.10
CA THR A 23 2.33 2.66 14.14
C THR A 23 3.17 3.60 13.27
N PRO A 24 2.60 4.18 12.19
CA PRO A 24 3.36 5.09 11.34
C PRO A 24 3.84 6.32 12.13
N GLY A 25 5.06 6.77 11.81
CA GLY A 25 5.64 8.00 12.35
C GLY A 25 4.78 9.23 12.03
N ALA A 26 4.89 10.28 12.87
CA ALA A 26 4.13 11.53 12.73
C ALA A 26 2.59 11.36 12.68
N GLY A 27 2.05 10.29 13.28
CA GLY A 27 0.60 10.07 13.35
C GLY A 27 -0.07 9.89 12.00
N GLY A 28 0.65 9.41 10.98
CA GLY A 28 0.10 9.08 9.66
C GLY A 28 -0.12 10.28 8.72
N TRP A 29 0.17 11.51 9.15
CA TRP A 29 0.04 12.70 8.30
C TRP A 29 0.85 12.62 7.00
N GLY A 30 2.07 12.08 7.08
CA GLY A 30 2.90 11.89 5.89
C GLY A 30 2.23 11.00 4.84
N HIS A 31 1.49 9.96 5.26
CA HIS A 31 0.77 9.09 4.33
C HIS A 31 -0.41 9.79 3.66
N TRP A 32 -1.12 10.65 4.39
CA TRP A 32 -2.19 11.46 3.81
C TRP A 32 -1.66 12.46 2.78
N VAL A 33 -0.55 13.13 3.08
CA VAL A 33 0.07 14.07 2.14
C VAL A 33 0.57 13.35 0.89
N LEU A 34 1.22 12.21 1.06
CA LEU A 34 1.70 11.41 -0.06
C LEU A 34 0.56 10.94 -0.97
N SER A 35 -0.54 10.47 -0.39
CA SER A 35 -1.69 9.98 -1.16
C SER A 35 -2.69 11.06 -1.59
N ALA A 36 -2.49 12.31 -1.17
CA ALA A 36 -3.40 13.41 -1.46
C ALA A 36 -3.65 13.62 -2.97
N PRO A 37 -2.65 13.55 -3.87
CA PRO A 37 -2.90 13.74 -5.30
C PRO A 37 -3.91 12.74 -5.86
N ALA A 38 -3.73 11.45 -5.57
CA ALA A 38 -4.65 10.39 -6.02
C ALA A 38 -6.05 10.56 -5.39
N ILE A 39 -6.11 10.85 -4.08
CA ILE A 39 -7.36 11.06 -3.36
C ILE A 39 -8.14 12.25 -3.90
N CYS A 40 -7.47 13.37 -4.16
CA CYS A 40 -8.10 14.58 -4.68
C CYS A 40 -8.56 14.39 -6.13
N PHE A 41 -7.76 13.72 -6.96
CA PHE A 41 -8.15 13.42 -8.34
C PHE A 41 -9.39 12.53 -8.40
N LEU A 42 -9.43 11.45 -7.62
CA LEU A 42 -10.60 10.58 -7.53
C LEU A 42 -11.80 11.27 -6.89
N GLY A 43 -11.57 12.14 -5.90
CA GLY A 43 -12.62 12.93 -5.27
C GLY A 43 -13.26 13.90 -6.26
N TRP A 44 -12.46 14.54 -7.11
CA TRP A 44 -12.95 15.41 -8.18
C TRP A 44 -13.79 14.63 -9.20
N LEU A 45 -13.28 13.51 -9.73
CA LEU A 45 -14.03 12.64 -10.64
C LEU A 45 -15.34 12.13 -10.00
N TRP A 46 -15.30 11.78 -8.72
CA TRP A 46 -16.47 11.34 -7.99
C TRP A 46 -17.52 12.44 -7.88
N LEU A 47 -17.13 13.68 -7.57
CA LEU A 47 -18.07 14.79 -7.46
C LEU A 47 -18.71 15.13 -8.81
N ASP A 48 -17.96 15.03 -9.90
CA ASP A 48 -18.52 15.18 -11.26
C ASP A 48 -19.55 14.08 -11.55
N LEU A 49 -19.22 12.82 -11.27
CA LEU A 49 -20.14 11.70 -11.45
C LEU A 49 -21.38 11.82 -10.56
N PHE A 50 -21.18 12.18 -9.29
CA PHE A 50 -22.26 12.37 -8.33
C PHE A 50 -23.20 13.48 -8.79
N GLY A 51 -22.67 14.58 -9.32
CA GLY A 51 -23.50 15.67 -9.84
C GLY A 51 -24.29 15.32 -11.09
N ILE A 52 -23.75 14.46 -11.97
CA ILE A 52 -24.50 13.96 -13.12
C ILE A 52 -25.68 13.08 -12.69
N LEU A 53 -25.50 12.29 -11.62
CA LEU A 53 -26.50 11.33 -11.14
C LEU A 53 -27.46 11.92 -10.08
N SER A 54 -27.08 13.03 -9.45
CA SER A 54 -27.81 13.60 -8.33
C SER A 54 -29.02 14.41 -8.80
N PRO A 55 -30.23 14.16 -8.26
CA PRO A 55 -31.41 14.98 -8.53
C PRO A 55 -31.43 16.30 -7.72
N ILE A 56 -30.40 16.58 -6.91
CA ILE A 56 -30.37 17.72 -5.99
C ILE A 56 -30.12 19.01 -6.77
N GLN A 57 -31.05 19.95 -6.70
CA GLN A 57 -30.96 21.23 -7.42
C GLN A 57 -30.00 22.24 -6.77
N SER A 58 -29.67 22.06 -5.49
CA SER A 58 -28.78 22.96 -4.75
C SER A 58 -27.33 22.48 -4.80
N ARG A 59 -26.50 23.18 -5.58
CA ARG A 59 -25.08 22.87 -5.74
C ARG A 59 -24.28 22.72 -4.43
N PRO A 60 -24.43 23.57 -3.40
CA PRO A 60 -23.65 23.40 -2.17
C PRO A 60 -24.03 22.15 -1.38
N VAL A 61 -25.32 21.79 -1.36
CA VAL A 61 -25.80 20.57 -0.68
C VAL A 61 -25.34 19.33 -1.42
N GLU A 62 -25.43 19.36 -2.75
CA GLU A 62 -24.94 18.30 -3.63
C GLU A 62 -23.44 18.05 -3.42
N LEU A 63 -22.61 19.10 -3.39
CA LEU A 63 -21.18 18.99 -3.12
C LEU A 63 -20.88 18.41 -1.74
N LEU A 64 -21.60 18.86 -0.69
CA LEU A 64 -21.39 18.37 0.68
C LEU A 64 -21.75 16.89 0.79
N LEU A 65 -22.91 16.48 0.28
CA LEU A 65 -23.36 15.10 0.33
C LEU A 65 -22.50 14.20 -0.57
N GLY A 66 -22.11 14.70 -1.75
CA GLY A 66 -21.20 14.00 -2.65
C GLY A 66 -19.84 13.75 -2.01
N ALA A 67 -19.27 14.76 -1.34
CA ALA A 67 -18.00 14.62 -0.63
C ALA A 67 -18.11 13.67 0.57
N LEU A 68 -19.22 13.73 1.32
CA LEU A 68 -19.47 12.80 2.42
C LEU A 68 -19.60 11.35 1.90
N ALA A 69 -20.36 11.16 0.82
CA ALA A 69 -20.50 9.88 0.16
C ALA A 69 -19.16 9.36 -0.37
N TYR A 70 -18.32 10.22 -0.95
CA TYR A 70 -16.96 9.87 -1.37
C TYR A 70 -16.14 9.32 -0.21
N VAL A 71 -16.15 10.02 0.93
CA VAL A 71 -15.37 9.60 2.10
C VAL A 71 -15.82 8.22 2.60
N VAL A 72 -17.13 8.01 2.71
CA VAL A 72 -17.69 6.78 3.28
C VAL A 72 -17.65 5.60 2.31
N LEU A 73 -17.91 5.83 1.02
CA LEU A 73 -18.06 4.77 0.02
C LEU A 73 -16.77 4.46 -0.74
N VAL A 74 -15.85 5.41 -0.81
CA VAL A 74 -14.61 5.26 -1.58
C VAL A 74 -13.40 5.40 -0.67
N LEU A 75 -13.20 6.56 -0.05
CA LEU A 75 -11.97 6.87 0.67
C LEU A 75 -11.67 5.86 1.78
N LEU A 76 -12.60 5.68 2.72
CA LEU A 76 -12.42 4.78 3.86
C LEU A 76 -12.31 3.30 3.45
N PRO A 77 -13.27 2.72 2.70
CA PRO A 77 -13.25 1.28 2.42
C PRO A 77 -12.08 0.86 1.53
N PHE A 78 -11.73 1.63 0.50
CA PHE A 78 -10.63 1.27 -0.39
C PHE A 78 -9.28 1.40 0.30
N GLY A 79 -9.04 2.49 1.04
CA GLY A 79 -7.80 2.64 1.81
C GLY A 79 -7.67 1.55 2.87
N TYR A 80 -8.70 1.33 3.68
CA TYR A 80 -8.66 0.28 4.71
C TYR A 80 -8.52 -1.13 4.11
N GLY A 81 -9.23 -1.40 3.02
CA GLY A 81 -9.16 -2.66 2.28
C GLY A 81 -7.77 -2.94 1.73
N ALA A 82 -7.16 -1.96 1.06
CA ALA A 82 -5.80 -2.07 0.54
C ALA A 82 -4.78 -2.34 1.65
N HIS A 83 -4.88 -1.62 2.77
CA HIS A 83 -4.04 -1.88 3.94
C HIS A 83 -4.22 -3.31 4.45
N ARG A 84 -5.47 -3.81 4.54
CA ARG A 84 -5.74 -5.18 4.95
C ARG A 84 -5.13 -6.21 3.99
N ILE A 85 -5.23 -5.99 2.69
CA ILE A 85 -4.65 -6.88 1.67
C ILE A 85 -3.12 -6.94 1.84
N VAL A 86 -2.45 -5.80 1.84
CA VAL A 86 -0.98 -5.73 1.95
C VAL A 86 -0.48 -6.36 3.25
N THR A 87 -1.09 -6.00 4.38
CA THR A 87 -0.67 -6.54 5.69
C THR A 87 -1.00 -8.02 5.88
N SER A 88 -1.86 -8.62 5.05
CA SER A 88 -2.14 -10.05 5.10
C SER A 88 -0.99 -10.88 4.52
N PHE A 89 -0.20 -10.31 3.60
CA PHE A 89 0.90 -10.97 2.91
C PHE A 89 2.27 -10.30 3.19
N PRO A 90 2.73 -10.26 4.45
CA PRO A 90 3.96 -9.54 4.81
C PRO A 90 5.20 -10.05 4.06
N GLY A 91 5.25 -11.31 3.64
CA GLY A 91 6.38 -11.84 2.88
C GLY A 91 6.53 -11.26 1.47
N LEU A 92 5.43 -10.86 0.83
CA LEU A 92 5.44 -10.25 -0.52
C LEU A 92 5.83 -8.77 -0.45
N PHE A 93 5.34 -8.08 0.58
CA PHE A 93 5.50 -6.63 0.74
C PHE A 93 6.61 -6.25 1.71
N GLN A 94 7.66 -7.08 1.85
CA GLN A 94 8.81 -6.81 2.71
C GLN A 94 8.43 -6.38 4.14
N GLN A 95 7.38 -6.99 4.69
CA GLN A 95 6.84 -6.73 6.02
C GLN A 95 6.27 -5.32 6.20
N ALA A 96 5.85 -4.66 5.11
CA ALA A 96 5.16 -3.38 5.16
C ALA A 96 3.96 -3.40 6.12
N GLY A 97 3.88 -2.37 6.97
CA GLY A 97 2.87 -2.25 8.02
C GLY A 97 3.18 -3.06 9.29
N TRP A 98 4.35 -3.71 9.38
CA TRP A 98 4.77 -4.50 10.53
C TRP A 98 6.11 -4.04 11.09
N THR A 99 6.18 -3.92 12.41
CA THR A 99 7.42 -3.86 13.17
C THR A 99 7.93 -5.28 13.39
N VAL A 100 9.18 -5.53 13.03
CA VAL A 100 9.80 -6.85 13.08
C VAL A 100 10.54 -7.02 14.41
N MET A 101 10.11 -7.98 15.23
CA MET A 101 10.78 -8.35 16.47
C MET A 101 11.42 -9.73 16.31
N PRO A 102 12.74 -9.82 16.06
CA PRO A 102 13.41 -11.10 15.87
C PRO A 102 13.44 -11.90 17.17
N LEU A 103 13.22 -13.22 17.06
CA LEU A 103 13.28 -14.16 18.18
C LEU A 103 14.70 -14.56 18.56
N GLU A 104 15.62 -14.43 17.62
CA GLU A 104 17.05 -14.64 17.83
C GLU A 104 17.76 -13.28 17.83
N PRO A 105 18.85 -13.12 18.59
CA PRO A 105 19.65 -11.91 18.52
C PRO A 105 20.24 -11.78 17.10
N VAL A 106 19.88 -10.69 16.42
CA VAL A 106 20.43 -10.30 15.13
C VAL A 106 21.27 -9.05 15.36
N LYS A 107 22.55 -9.12 14.99
CA LYS A 107 23.45 -7.96 15.07
C LYS A 107 22.93 -6.83 14.17
N PRO A 108 23.12 -5.55 14.52
CA PRO A 108 22.68 -4.43 13.70
C PRO A 108 23.13 -4.52 12.23
N GLU A 109 24.37 -4.97 12.00
CA GLU A 109 24.97 -5.17 10.68
C GLU A 109 24.26 -6.23 9.83
N GLU A 110 23.63 -7.22 10.47
CA GLU A 110 22.96 -8.34 9.79
C GLU A 110 21.48 -8.05 9.48
N GLN A 111 20.90 -6.99 10.06
CA GLN A 111 19.45 -6.76 10.05
C GLN A 111 18.85 -6.65 8.65
N HIS A 112 19.60 -6.12 7.68
CA HIS A 112 19.15 -5.95 6.29
C HIS A 112 19.49 -7.13 5.36
N ILE A 113 20.32 -8.06 5.84
CA ILE A 113 20.80 -9.22 5.06
C ILE A 113 19.95 -10.46 5.37
N VAL A 114 19.44 -10.54 6.59
CA VAL A 114 18.62 -11.65 7.08
C VAL A 114 17.24 -11.63 6.44
N LYS A 115 16.72 -12.82 6.11
CA LYS A 115 15.32 -12.98 5.71
C LYS A 115 14.48 -13.30 6.95
N TYR A 116 13.70 -12.34 7.40
CA TYR A 116 12.76 -12.55 8.49
C TYR A 116 11.58 -13.42 8.03
N VAL A 117 11.30 -14.47 8.81
CA VAL A 117 10.18 -15.37 8.60
C VAL A 117 9.16 -15.13 9.70
N CYS A 118 7.93 -14.82 9.31
CA CYS A 118 6.84 -14.57 10.25
C CYS A 118 6.55 -15.83 11.07
N SER A 119 6.70 -15.73 12.39
CA SER A 119 6.29 -16.76 13.35
C SER A 119 4.88 -16.47 13.89
N THR A 120 4.65 -15.24 14.35
CA THR A 120 3.35 -14.81 14.88
C THR A 120 3.07 -13.38 14.42
N LYS A 121 1.78 -13.04 14.28
CA LYS A 121 1.31 -11.71 13.89
C LYS A 121 0.39 -11.18 14.97
N GLU A 122 0.70 -10.00 15.50
CA GLU A 122 -0.14 -9.33 16.48
C GLU A 122 -0.62 -8.00 15.91
N ARG A 123 -1.92 -7.95 15.61
CA ARG A 123 -2.58 -6.70 15.26
C ARG A 123 -2.92 -5.96 16.52
N ALA A 124 -2.74 -4.66 16.47
CA ALA A 124 -3.13 -3.84 17.59
C ALA A 124 -4.63 -3.59 17.59
N VAL A 125 -5.13 -3.23 18.77
CA VAL A 125 -6.54 -2.95 19.03
C VAL A 125 -7.04 -1.89 18.04
N THR A 126 -8.23 -2.15 17.50
CA THR A 126 -8.85 -1.27 16.52
C THR A 126 -9.62 -0.18 17.23
N ASP A 127 -9.19 1.07 17.08
CA ASP A 127 -9.92 2.27 17.45
C ASP A 127 -10.15 3.16 16.20
N GLY A 128 -10.92 4.23 16.34
CA GLY A 128 -11.21 5.14 15.22
C GLY A 128 -9.94 5.78 14.62
N ARG A 129 -8.96 6.10 15.48
CA ARG A 129 -7.67 6.62 15.04
C ARG A 129 -6.89 5.61 14.20
N ARG A 130 -6.83 4.35 14.62
CA ARG A 130 -6.21 3.25 13.87
C ARG A 130 -6.88 3.04 12.54
N ILE A 131 -8.21 3.16 12.45
CA ILE A 131 -8.89 3.06 11.17
C ILE A 131 -8.36 4.13 10.21
N LEU A 132 -8.29 5.39 10.63
CA LEU A 132 -7.76 6.48 9.81
C LEU A 132 -6.30 6.25 9.41
N LEU A 133 -5.45 5.79 10.33
CA LEU A 133 -4.04 5.48 10.03
C LEU A 133 -3.90 4.38 9.00
N ARG A 134 -4.66 3.28 9.16
CA ARG A 134 -4.67 2.16 8.23
C ARG A 134 -5.18 2.59 6.86
N THR A 135 -6.22 3.42 6.82
CA THR A 135 -6.74 3.99 5.57
C THR A 135 -5.67 4.82 4.87
N ALA A 136 -4.99 5.73 5.57
CA ALA A 136 -3.93 6.56 5.01
C ALA A 136 -2.82 5.71 4.39
N GLN A 137 -2.33 4.72 5.13
CA GLN A 137 -1.30 3.78 4.64
C GLN A 137 -1.78 2.99 3.42
N GLY A 138 -3.03 2.53 3.43
CA GLY A 138 -3.59 1.78 2.33
C GLY A 138 -3.71 2.59 1.04
N TRP A 139 -4.01 3.88 1.12
CA TRP A 139 -3.99 4.76 -0.05
C TRP A 139 -2.59 4.91 -0.65
N VAL A 140 -1.55 5.01 0.18
CA VAL A 140 -0.16 4.98 -0.30
C VAL A 140 0.12 3.66 -1.01
N TYR A 141 -0.37 2.52 -0.50
CA TYR A 141 -0.21 1.24 -1.18
C TYR A 141 -0.94 1.17 -2.52
N LEU A 142 -2.16 1.72 -2.60
CA LEU A 142 -2.91 1.81 -3.85
C LEU A 142 -2.17 2.67 -4.88
N GLU A 143 -1.61 3.80 -4.46
CA GLU A 143 -0.85 4.70 -5.33
C GLU A 143 0.39 4.01 -5.89
N ILE A 144 1.18 3.35 -5.03
CA ILE A 144 2.34 2.54 -5.46
C ILE A 144 1.89 1.46 -6.45
N GLY A 145 0.79 0.77 -6.16
CA GLY A 145 0.23 -0.24 -7.05
C GLY A 145 -0.18 0.33 -8.41
N ALA A 146 -0.86 1.49 -8.42
CA ALA A 146 -1.29 2.17 -9.63
C ALA A 146 -0.10 2.63 -10.48
N ILE A 147 0.96 3.15 -9.86
CA ILE A 147 2.20 3.53 -10.55
C ILE A 147 2.83 2.30 -11.22
N LEU A 148 2.94 1.19 -10.49
CA LEU A 148 3.52 -0.05 -11.02
C LEU A 148 2.70 -0.62 -12.18
N VAL A 149 1.37 -0.69 -12.02
CA VAL A 149 0.46 -1.16 -13.08
C VAL A 149 0.56 -0.25 -14.30
N SER A 150 0.58 1.07 -14.11
CA SER A 150 0.70 2.03 -15.21
C SER A 150 2.03 1.87 -15.94
N ALA A 151 3.14 1.71 -15.21
CA ALA A 151 4.45 1.48 -15.82
C ALA A 151 4.48 0.20 -16.67
N VAL A 152 3.86 -0.89 -16.20
CA VAL A 152 3.74 -2.13 -16.97
C VAL A 152 2.82 -1.93 -18.19
N ALA A 153 1.69 -1.25 -18.03
CA ALA A 153 0.74 -0.97 -19.11
C ALA A 153 1.32 -0.06 -20.22
N MET A 154 2.30 0.78 -19.89
CA MET A 154 3.00 1.60 -20.89
C MET A 154 3.79 0.77 -21.90
N VAL A 155 4.24 -0.44 -21.55
CA VAL A 155 5.00 -1.32 -22.46
C VAL A 155 4.21 -1.68 -23.72
N PRO A 156 3.00 -2.30 -23.63
CA PRO A 156 2.21 -2.59 -24.83
C PRO A 156 1.72 -1.32 -25.53
N LEU A 157 1.42 -0.24 -24.81
CA LEU A 157 1.03 1.05 -25.42
C LEU A 157 2.16 1.65 -26.27
N PHE A 158 3.41 1.55 -25.81
CA PHE A 158 4.58 2.00 -26.56
C PHE A 158 4.75 1.20 -27.85
N PHE A 159 4.69 -0.13 -27.79
CA PHE A 159 4.80 -0.97 -28.99
C PHE A 159 3.67 -0.69 -29.98
N SER A 160 2.43 -0.55 -29.49
CA SER A 160 1.29 -0.14 -30.32
C SER A 160 1.54 1.21 -31.01
N ALA A 161 1.98 2.23 -30.27
CA ALA A 161 2.25 3.56 -30.84
C ALA A 161 3.34 3.54 -31.93
N VAL A 162 4.42 2.78 -31.73
CA VAL A 162 5.50 2.61 -32.71
C VAL A 162 5.01 1.85 -33.95
N GLU A 163 4.19 0.81 -33.78
CA GLU A 163 3.59 0.06 -34.89
C GLU A 163 2.59 0.89 -35.70
N PHE A 164 1.84 1.80 -35.06
CA PHE A 164 0.96 2.76 -35.73
C PHE A 164 1.69 3.96 -36.35
N GLY A 165 3.03 4.00 -36.30
CA GLY A 165 3.83 5.01 -36.99
C GLY A 165 4.00 6.34 -36.26
N PHE A 166 3.64 6.43 -34.98
CA PHE A 166 4.04 7.55 -34.13
C PHE A 166 5.54 7.42 -33.80
N GLY A 167 6.40 7.96 -34.67
CA GLY A 167 7.86 7.87 -34.55
C GLY A 167 8.63 7.83 -35.88
N ARG A 168 7.93 7.93 -37.02
CA ARG A 168 8.52 8.31 -38.32
C ARG A 168 8.32 9.78 -38.59
#